data_AF-A0A2S7D9V8-F1
#
_entry.id   AF-A0A2S7D9V8-F1
#
_cell.length_a   1.000
_cell.length_b   1.000
_cell.length_c   1.000
_cell.angle_alpha   90.00
_cell.angle_beta   90.00
_cell.angle_gamma   90.00
#
_symmetry.space_group_name_H-M   'P 1'
#
loop_
_entity.id
_entity.type
_entity.pdbx_description
1 polymer ?
#
loop_
_entity_poly.entity_id
_entity_poly.type
_entity_poly.pdbx_seq_one_letter_code
_entity_poly.pdbx_strand_id
1 'polypeptide(L)'
;MIDFNQLDDLARRLSDLVPPGLRQSREELQSTFKGALQAGLGKLDLVTREEFDVQRAVLLRTREKLDALEQAVAALEARATGAPPNAAPDSGTV
;
A
#
# COMPACT_ATOMS: atom_id res chain seq x y z
N MET A 1 -3.01 -0.94 7.92
CA MET A 1 -2.15 -1.30 9.07
C MET A 1 -2.95 -2.35 9.84
N ILE A 2 -2.42 -3.55 10.09
CA ILE A 2 -3.20 -4.59 10.75
C ILE A 2 -3.52 -4.11 12.17
N ASP A 3 -4.79 -3.96 12.50
CA ASP A 3 -5.23 -3.50 13.81
C ASP A 3 -5.01 -4.59 14.86
N PHE A 4 -4.15 -4.32 15.85
CA PHE A 4 -3.86 -5.24 16.96
C PHE A 4 -5.13 -5.68 17.71
N ASN A 5 -6.16 -4.84 17.74
CA ASN A 5 -7.45 -5.14 18.36
C ASN A 5 -8.19 -6.30 17.68
N GLN A 6 -8.03 -6.47 16.37
CA GLN A 6 -8.66 -7.57 15.63
C GLN A 6 -7.94 -8.91 15.89
N LEU A 7 -6.63 -8.87 16.17
CA LEU A 7 -5.85 -10.03 16.60
C LEU A 7 -6.28 -10.49 18.00
N ASP A 8 -6.52 -9.55 18.91
CA ASP A 8 -6.99 -9.82 20.27
C ASP A 8 -8.41 -10.42 20.28
N ASP A 9 -9.33 -9.90 19.48
CA ASP A 9 -10.67 -10.47 19.34
C ASP A 9 -10.66 -11.87 18.74
N LEU A 10 -9.74 -12.12 17.80
CA LEU A 10 -9.53 -13.46 17.26
C LEU A 10 -8.97 -14.41 18.31
N ALA A 11 -7.99 -13.98 19.10
CA ALA A 11 -7.40 -14.77 20.19
C ALA A 11 -8.43 -15.09 21.29
N ARG A 12 -9.33 -14.15 21.61
CA ARG A 12 -10.45 -14.35 22.55
C ARG A 12 -11.44 -15.38 22.03
N ARG A 13 -11.93 -15.21 20.79
CA ARG A 13 -12.85 -16.18 20.15
C ARG A 13 -12.24 -17.57 20.03
N LEU A 14 -10.94 -17.66 19.74
CA LEU A 14 -10.20 -18.92 19.72
C LEU A 14 -10.17 -19.58 21.10
N SER A 15 -9.95 -18.80 22.15
CA SER A 15 -9.94 -19.29 23.54
C SER A 15 -11.32 -19.76 24.01
N ASP A 16 -12.38 -19.05 23.62
CA ASP A 16 -13.77 -19.39 23.97
C ASP A 16 -14.28 -20.66 23.27
N LEU A 17 -13.71 -20.98 22.09
CA LEU A 17 -14.03 -22.17 21.32
C LEU A 17 -13.27 -23.43 21.76
N VAL A 18 -12.45 -23.36 22.82
CA VAL A 18 -11.71 -24.50 23.37
C VAL A 18 -12.44 -25.04 24.62
N PRO A 19 -13.28 -26.08 24.49
CA PRO A 19 -13.87 -26.77 25.64
C PRO A 19 -12.81 -27.33 26.59
N PRO A 20 -13.05 -27.27 27.91
CA PRO A 20 -12.10 -27.72 28.92
C PRO A 20 -11.74 -29.22 28.82
N GLY A 21 -12.56 -30.04 28.13
CA GLY A 21 -12.35 -31.47 27.93
C GLY A 21 -11.55 -31.86 26.66
N LEU A 22 -11.30 -30.94 25.72
CA LEU A 22 -10.70 -31.27 24.42
C LEU A 22 -9.17 -31.40 24.41
N ARG A 23 -8.50 -31.23 25.57
CA ARG A 23 -7.04 -31.40 25.67
C ARG A 23 -6.54 -32.79 25.28
N GLN A 24 -7.42 -33.78 25.23
CA GLN A 24 -7.10 -35.17 24.91
C GLN A 24 -7.14 -35.50 23.40
N SER A 25 -7.84 -34.69 22.60
CA SER A 25 -8.04 -34.89 21.16
C SER A 25 -7.32 -33.81 20.36
N ARG A 26 -6.01 -33.99 20.14
CA ARG A 26 -5.16 -33.01 19.44
C ARG A 26 -5.69 -32.65 18.04
N GLU A 27 -6.27 -33.61 17.32
CA GLU A 27 -6.83 -33.40 15.98
C GLU A 27 -8.11 -32.54 16.00
N GLU A 28 -9.01 -32.74 16.97
CA GLU A 28 -10.23 -31.93 17.10
C GLU A 28 -9.90 -30.48 17.49
N LEU A 29 -8.93 -30.29 18.38
CA LEU A 29 -8.40 -28.95 18.70
C LEU A 29 -7.79 -28.29 17.47
N GLN A 30 -7.00 -29.02 16.68
CA GLN A 30 -6.38 -28.49 15.47
C GLN A 30 -7.42 -28.07 14.42
N SER A 31 -8.48 -28.87 14.25
CA SER A 31 -9.58 -28.57 13.32
C SER A 31 -10.36 -27.33 13.74
N THR A 32 -10.75 -27.25 15.01
CA THR A 32 -11.45 -26.08 15.58
C THR A 32 -10.58 -24.82 15.49
N PHE A 33 -9.30 -24.92 15.80
CA PHE A 33 -8.35 -23.80 15.71
C PHE A 33 -8.19 -23.32 14.27
N LYS A 34 -8.07 -24.24 13.30
CA LYS A 34 -7.98 -23.91 11.88
C LYS A 34 -9.26 -23.20 11.40
N GLY A 35 -10.43 -23.70 11.77
CA GLY A 35 -11.71 -23.09 11.38
C GLY A 35 -11.89 -21.69 11.96
N ALA A 36 -11.55 -21.50 13.23
CA ALA A 36 -11.62 -20.19 13.88
C ALA A 36 -10.56 -19.20 13.33
N LEU A 37 -9.35 -19.66 13.01
CA LEU A 37 -8.34 -18.84 12.33
C LEU A 37 -8.80 -18.43 10.93
N GLN A 38 -9.39 -19.34 10.16
CA GLN A 38 -9.96 -19.02 8.84
C GLN A 38 -11.12 -18.03 8.93
N ALA A 39 -12.03 -18.22 9.89
CA ALA A 39 -13.15 -17.31 10.11
C ALA A 39 -12.70 -15.94 10.65
N GLY A 40 -11.59 -15.90 11.40
CA GLY A 40 -10.94 -14.69 11.88
C GLY A 40 -10.27 -13.90 10.77
N LEU A 41 -9.36 -14.56 10.04
CA LEU A 41 -8.68 -13.98 8.89
C LEU A 41 -9.69 -13.50 7.85
N GLY A 42 -10.76 -14.24 7.56
CA GLY A 42 -11.81 -13.80 6.63
C GLY A 42 -12.64 -12.59 7.10
N LYS A 43 -12.56 -12.20 8.38
CA LYS A 43 -13.18 -10.98 8.92
C LYS A 43 -12.23 -9.79 9.00
N LEU A 44 -10.92 -10.03 8.93
CA LEU A 44 -9.95 -8.98 8.73
C LEU A 44 -10.10 -8.51 7.27
N ASP A 45 -10.06 -7.21 7.01
CA ASP A 45 -10.06 -6.64 5.65
C ASP A 45 -8.70 -6.91 4.98
N LEU A 46 -8.41 -8.21 4.74
CA LEU A 46 -7.18 -8.70 4.18
C LEU A 46 -7.23 -8.47 2.68
N VAL A 47 -6.46 -7.49 2.22
CA VAL A 47 -6.10 -7.40 0.82
C VAL A 47 -5.31 -8.65 0.46
N THR A 48 -5.78 -9.41 -0.53
CA THR A 48 -5.05 -10.58 -0.99
C THR A 48 -3.68 -10.14 -1.50
N ARG A 49 -2.70 -11.06 -1.46
CA ARG A 49 -1.35 -10.75 -1.96
C ARG A 49 -1.38 -10.26 -3.42
N GLU A 50 -2.29 -10.81 -4.21
CA GLU A 50 -2.49 -10.44 -5.61
C GLU A 50 -3.05 -9.02 -5.76
N GLU A 51 -4.06 -8.64 -4.98
CA GLU A 51 -4.60 -7.27 -4.97
C GLU A 51 -3.56 -6.24 -4.51
N PHE A 52 -2.73 -6.60 -3.52
CA PHE A 52 -1.62 -5.74 -3.08
C PHE A 52 -0.60 -5.52 -4.21
N ASP A 53 -0.23 -6.58 -4.92
CA ASP A 53 0.72 -6.51 -6.03
C ASP A 53 0.14 -5.68 -7.20
N VAL A 54 -1.16 -5.80 -7.47
CA VAL A 54 -1.86 -4.96 -8.47
C VAL A 54 -1.83 -3.48 -8.07
N GLN A 55 -2.18 -3.15 -6.82
CA GLN A 55 -2.16 -1.77 -6.33
C GLN A 55 -0.75 -1.18 -6.39
N ARG A 56 0.27 -1.97 -6.03
CA ARG A 56 1.67 -1.58 -6.15
C ARG A 56 2.08 -1.29 -7.59
N ALA A 57 1.64 -2.12 -8.55
CA ALA A 57 1.90 -1.90 -9.96
C ALA A 57 1.22 -0.62 -10.49
N VAL A 58 -0.01 -0.35 -10.04
CA VAL A 58 -0.72 0.91 -10.36
C VAL A 58 0.05 2.10 -9.81
N LEU A 59 0.51 2.04 -8.56
CA LEU A 59 1.31 3.11 -7.95
C LEU A 59 2.61 3.38 -8.71
N LEU A 60 3.30 2.32 -9.15
CA LEU A 60 4.51 2.46 -9.97
C LEU A 60 4.20 3.21 -11.27
N ARG A 61 3.15 2.79 -11.98
CA ARG A 61 2.72 3.42 -13.24
C ARG A 61 2.28 4.87 -13.04
N THR A 62 1.64 5.20 -11.93
CA THR A 62 1.28 6.59 -11.62
C THR A 62 2.52 7.45 -11.40
N ARG A 63 3.58 6.90 -10.78
CA ARG A 63 4.83 7.61 -10.57
C ARG A 63 5.56 7.89 -11.88
N GLU A 64 5.63 6.90 -12.76
CA GLU A 64 6.19 7.09 -14.11
C GLU A 64 5.43 8.17 -14.90
N LYS A 65 4.10 8.19 -14.81
CA LYS A 65 3.27 9.23 -15.44
C LYS A 65 3.47 10.60 -14.82
N LEU A 66 3.66 10.66 -13.50
CA LEU A 66 3.96 11.90 -12.78
C LEU A 66 5.28 12.48 -13.28
N ASP A 67 6.34 11.68 -13.31
CA ASP A 67 7.67 12.10 -13.77
C ASP A 67 7.61 12.60 -15.23
N ALA A 68 6.86 11.93 -16.09
CA ALA A 68 6.67 12.36 -17.49
C ALA A 68 5.91 13.69 -17.60
N LEU A 69 4.90 13.91 -16.76
CA LEU A 69 4.16 15.17 -16.71
C LEU A 69 5.03 16.30 -16.17
N GLU A 70 5.83 16.05 -15.12
CA GLU A 70 6.79 17.03 -14.60
C GLU A 70 7.79 17.46 -15.67
N GLN A 71 8.33 16.51 -16.45
CA GLN A 71 9.20 16.84 -17.59
C GLN A 71 8.49 17.64 -18.68
N ALA A 72 7.24 17.29 -19.00
CA ALA A 72 6.46 18.01 -19.99
C ALA A 72 6.15 19.45 -19.54
N VAL A 73 5.83 19.65 -18.27
CA VAL A 73 5.61 20.98 -17.67
C VAL A 73 6.91 21.78 -17.70
N ALA A 74 8.04 21.21 -17.26
CA ALA A 74 9.33 21.88 -17.29
C ALA A 74 9.74 22.31 -18.71
N ALA A 75 9.49 21.46 -19.71
CA ALA A 75 9.75 21.79 -21.11
C ALA A 75 8.84 22.92 -21.63
N LEU A 76 7.57 22.96 -21.20
CA LEU A 76 6.64 24.03 -21.55
C LEU A 76 6.99 25.35 -20.86
N GLU A 77 7.36 25.30 -19.58
CA GLU A 77 7.84 26.46 -18.83
C GLU A 77 9.10 27.04 -19.47
N ALA A 78 10.09 26.20 -19.80
CA ALA A 78 11.30 26.65 -20.49
C ALA A 78 11.02 27.31 -21.85
N ARG A 79 10.00 26.85 -22.58
CA ARG A 79 9.55 27.49 -23.84
C ARG A 79 8.78 28.78 -23.59
N ALA A 80 8.02 28.87 -22.51
CA ALA A 80 7.22 30.04 -22.15
C ALA A 80 8.09 31.18 -21.56
N THR A 81 9.17 30.86 -20.84
CA THR A 81 10.11 31.86 -20.30
C THR A 81 11.03 32.46 -21.36
N GLY A 82 10.98 31.98 -22.61
CA GLY A 82 11.53 32.60 -23.81
C GLY A 82 12.61 33.65 -23.56
N ALA A 83 13.78 33.24 -23.07
CA ALA A 83 14.93 34.14 -23.03
C ALA A 83 15.38 34.35 -24.48
N PRO A 84 15.27 35.57 -25.05
CA PRO A 84 15.82 35.83 -26.37
C PRO A 84 17.34 35.64 -26.30
N PRO A 85 17.96 34.86 -27.21
CA PRO A 85 19.40 34.90 -27.36
C PRO A 85 19.74 36.25 -28.00
N ASN A 86 20.30 37.16 -27.18
CA ASN A 86 20.86 38.47 -27.55
C ASN A 86 19.95 39.69 -27.27
N ALA A 87 19.87 40.08 -26.00
CA ALA A 87 19.87 41.49 -25.65
C ALA A 87 21.30 41.83 -25.20
N ALA A 88 22.06 42.44 -26.11
CA ALA A 88 23.41 42.91 -25.87
C ALA A 88 23.48 43.82 -24.62
N PRO A 89 24.55 43.71 -23.82
CA PRO A 89 25.05 44.83 -23.06
C PRO A 89 26.45 45.15 -23.56
N ASP A 90 26.58 46.17 -24.41
CA ASP A 90 27.59 47.19 -24.09
C ASP A 90 27.29 48.50 -24.82
N SER A 91 26.60 49.38 -24.10
CA SER A 91 26.75 50.81 -24.28
C SER A 91 27.89 51.25 -23.37
N GLY A 92 29.06 51.56 -23.93
CA GLY A 92 30.13 52.20 -23.17
C GLY A 92 31.43 52.35 -23.94
N THR A 93 31.67 53.55 -24.51
CA THR A 93 32.91 54.38 -24.50
C THR A 93 32.71 55.45 -25.60
N VAL A 94 32.30 56.68 -25.24
CA VAL A 94 33.16 57.90 -25.22
C VAL A 94 33.99 58.09 -26.48
#